data_AF-A0A365Z8U6-F1
#
_entry.id   AF-A0A365Z8U6-F1
#
_cell.length_a   1.000
_cell.length_b   1.000
_cell.length_c   1.000
_cell.angle_alpha   90.00
_cell.angle_beta   90.00
_cell.angle_gamma   90.00
#
_symmetry.space_group_name_H-M   'P 1'
#
loop_
_entity.id
_entity.type
_entity.pdbx_description
1 polymer ?
#
loop_
_entity_poly.entity_id
_entity_poly.type
_entity_poly.pdbx_seq_one_letter_code
_entity_poly.pdbx_strand_id
1 'polypeptide(L)'
;MCGVPSRGARCAVDGDEDTGNAPGGGGSRTSRLATRSVTPSVTRRVRRDRAAAALGWAAVIQRSTLREQLADALREEILAGRLAPGGEFTVREIAEQYGVSATPVREALVDLSAQGLLEVEQHRGFRIRRLTLADFRHMVEAQTIVSDGLLHAHSELALREAVPEAFTSIRRRAAAARQAAVAGDLDILIAYDLRFWREFEALFGNPPIGDFLDRLRVACWAFTVPYLRREPALAGRLWSGHLELADAVERQDLGETHRLLRAQRAHALALAAQVADA
;
A
#
# COMPACT_ATOMS: atom_id res chain seq x y z
N MET A 1 -57.26 0.40 -28.24
CA MET A 1 -57.27 1.83 -27.87
C MET A 1 -55.88 2.16 -27.34
N CYS A 2 -55.03 2.82 -28.13
CA CYS A 2 -54.75 4.28 -28.10
C CYS A 2 -53.74 4.65 -26.99
N GLY A 3 -52.61 5.33 -27.25
CA GLY A 3 -52.03 5.80 -28.52
C GLY A 3 -50.64 6.47 -28.36
N VAL A 4 -49.92 6.60 -29.48
CA VAL A 4 -48.63 7.32 -29.74
C VAL A 4 -48.99 8.80 -30.12
N PRO A 5 -48.19 9.92 -30.04
CA PRO A 5 -46.84 10.18 -30.66
C PRO A 5 -45.95 11.28 -29.94
N SER A 6 -44.93 11.98 -30.48
CA SER A 6 -43.70 11.71 -31.30
C SER A 6 -42.75 12.96 -31.32
N ARG A 7 -41.54 12.89 -31.97
CA ARG A 7 -40.57 13.98 -32.34
C ARG A 7 -39.58 14.42 -31.24
N GLY A 8 -38.36 14.96 -31.46
CA GLY A 8 -37.51 15.27 -32.64
C GLY A 8 -36.53 16.45 -32.32
N ALA A 9 -35.37 16.72 -32.95
CA ALA A 9 -34.58 16.08 -34.03
C ALA A 9 -33.12 16.65 -34.15
N ARG A 10 -32.29 16.04 -35.02
CA ARG A 10 -31.06 16.44 -35.82
C ARG A 10 -30.54 17.92 -35.77
N CYS A 11 -29.27 18.30 -36.03
CA CYS A 11 -28.32 18.05 -37.16
C CYS A 11 -26.85 18.49 -36.81
N ALA A 12 -25.78 17.82 -37.30
CA ALA A 12 -24.81 18.19 -38.39
C ALA A 12 -23.75 19.30 -38.03
N VAL A 13 -22.60 19.56 -38.71
CA VAL A 13 -21.98 19.21 -40.03
C VAL A 13 -20.41 19.14 -39.89
N ASP A 14 -19.67 18.65 -40.91
CA ASP A 14 -18.19 18.58 -41.06
C ASP A 14 -17.53 19.74 -41.89
N GLY A 15 -16.17 19.76 -41.94
CA GLY A 15 -15.30 20.35 -43.00
C GLY A 15 -14.61 21.70 -42.67
N ASP A 16 -13.49 22.10 -43.31
CA ASP A 16 -12.39 21.40 -44.03
C ASP A 16 -11.25 22.41 -44.37
N GLU A 17 -10.03 21.93 -44.72
CA GLU A 17 -9.00 22.59 -45.60
C GLU A 17 -8.44 24.03 -45.31
N ASP A 18 -7.30 24.55 -45.83
CA ASP A 18 -6.02 24.04 -46.40
C ASP A 18 -5.00 25.23 -46.59
N THR A 19 -3.70 24.95 -46.83
CA THR A 19 -2.60 25.85 -47.31
C THR A 19 -2.13 27.05 -46.43
N GLY A 20 -0.94 27.64 -46.57
CA GLY A 20 0.28 27.30 -47.35
C GLY A 20 1.23 28.50 -47.60
N ASN A 21 2.50 28.21 -47.94
CA ASN A 21 3.51 29.08 -48.61
C ASN A 21 4.45 30.03 -47.77
N ALA A 22 5.64 30.29 -48.35
CA ALA A 22 6.80 31.08 -47.88
C ALA A 22 6.97 32.36 -48.77
N PRO A 23 8.15 32.95 -49.16
CA PRO A 23 9.58 32.81 -48.80
C PRO A 23 10.40 34.16 -48.73
N GLY A 24 11.76 34.09 -48.78
CA GLY A 24 12.70 35.23 -49.02
C GLY A 24 13.65 35.52 -47.83
N GLY A 25 14.98 35.72 -47.92
CA GLY A 25 15.88 36.21 -48.99
C GLY A 25 16.32 37.66 -48.69
N GLY A 26 17.57 38.13 -48.74
CA GLY A 26 18.90 37.55 -48.99
C GLY A 26 19.96 38.69 -49.13
N GLY A 27 21.26 38.40 -48.94
CA GLY A 27 22.39 39.34 -49.19
C GLY A 27 22.69 40.33 -48.04
N SER A 28 23.89 40.41 -47.43
CA SER A 28 25.28 40.57 -47.89
C SER A 28 25.78 42.04 -47.92
N ARG A 29 26.84 42.36 -47.15
CA ARG A 29 28.15 42.84 -47.65
C ARG A 29 29.16 43.33 -46.58
N THR A 30 30.39 42.85 -46.75
CA THR A 30 31.71 43.53 -46.64
C THR A 30 32.34 44.01 -45.32
N SER A 31 33.63 43.64 -45.19
CA SER A 31 34.77 44.48 -44.75
C SER A 31 34.91 44.78 -43.24
N ARG A 32 36.08 44.62 -42.58
CA ARG A 32 37.47 44.44 -43.06
C ARG A 32 38.32 43.64 -42.04
N LEU A 33 39.49 43.17 -42.47
CA LEU A 33 40.40 42.31 -41.67
C LEU A 33 41.19 43.07 -40.59
N ALA A 34 41.51 42.39 -39.48
CA ALA A 34 42.78 42.56 -38.76
C ALA A 34 43.14 41.33 -37.89
N THR A 35 44.38 40.83 -38.07
CA THR A 35 45.24 40.08 -37.12
C THR A 35 44.82 38.71 -36.56
N ARG A 36 45.79 37.78 -36.52
CA ARG A 36 45.64 36.36 -36.16
C ARG A 36 46.03 36.08 -34.70
N SER A 37 45.46 34.98 -34.19
CA SER A 37 46.02 34.06 -33.18
C SER A 37 46.32 34.60 -31.77
N VAL A 38 45.29 34.58 -30.92
CA VAL A 38 45.39 34.03 -29.55
C VAL A 38 44.17 33.12 -29.33
N THR A 39 44.40 31.85 -29.01
CA THR A 39 43.43 30.88 -28.47
C THR A 39 43.97 30.45 -27.09
N PRO A 40 43.14 30.27 -26.05
CA PRO A 40 41.83 29.63 -26.13
C PRO A 40 40.67 30.42 -25.48
N SER A 41 39.48 30.36 -26.08
CA SER A 41 38.25 30.83 -25.41
C SER A 41 36.99 30.09 -25.85
N VAL A 42 36.33 29.51 -24.85
CA VAL A 42 34.86 29.44 -24.68
C VAL A 42 34.04 29.12 -25.95
N THR A 43 33.73 27.83 -26.15
CA THR A 43 32.64 27.38 -27.04
C THR A 43 31.28 27.76 -26.45
N ARG A 44 30.90 29.03 -26.66
CA ARG A 44 29.58 29.62 -26.42
C ARG A 44 28.50 28.87 -27.20
N ARG A 45 27.88 27.84 -26.60
CA ARG A 45 26.72 27.18 -27.20
C ARG A 45 25.51 28.12 -27.17
N VAL A 46 24.85 28.23 -28.31
CA VAL A 46 23.70 29.11 -28.54
C VAL A 46 22.46 28.61 -27.80
N ARG A 47 21.65 29.58 -27.35
CA ARG A 47 20.31 29.49 -26.76
C ARG A 47 19.53 28.21 -27.12
N ARG A 48 18.98 27.58 -26.08
CA ARG A 48 17.60 27.08 -26.12
C ARG A 48 16.78 27.80 -25.07
N ASP A 49 16.23 28.95 -25.47
CA ASP A 49 15.02 29.44 -24.83
C ASP A 49 13.89 28.47 -25.21
N ARG A 50 13.57 27.55 -24.31
CA ARG A 50 12.23 26.99 -24.21
C ARG A 50 11.73 27.30 -22.82
N ALA A 51 10.66 28.09 -22.78
CA ALA A 51 10.00 28.47 -21.55
C ALA A 51 9.59 27.21 -20.76
N ALA A 52 10.19 27.01 -19.60
CA ALA A 52 9.63 26.19 -18.53
C ALA A 52 8.67 27.07 -17.69
N ALA A 53 7.63 27.58 -18.35
CA ALA A 53 6.52 28.28 -17.71
C ALA A 53 5.29 27.37 -17.74
N ALA A 54 4.58 27.27 -16.61
CA ALA A 54 3.45 26.37 -16.36
C ALA A 54 3.81 24.87 -16.54
N LEU A 55 3.83 24.07 -15.48
CA LEU A 55 2.75 23.97 -14.50
C LEU A 55 3.25 24.01 -13.05
N GLY A 56 2.71 24.94 -12.27
CA GLY A 56 2.76 24.88 -10.80
C GLY A 56 1.59 24.06 -10.26
N TRP A 57 1.85 22.81 -9.89
CA TRP A 57 1.05 22.00 -8.97
C TRP A 57 1.97 20.86 -8.47
N ALA A 58 1.90 20.38 -7.24
CA ALA A 58 1.56 21.09 -6.02
C ALA A 58 2.70 20.83 -5.01
N ALA A 59 2.69 21.52 -3.87
CA ALA A 59 3.65 21.21 -2.79
C ALA A 59 3.52 19.74 -2.35
N VAL A 60 4.55 19.23 -1.64
CA VAL A 60 4.45 17.95 -0.93
C VAL A 60 3.39 18.09 0.17
N ILE A 61 2.14 17.77 -0.14
CA ILE A 61 1.03 17.74 0.83
C ILE A 61 1.16 16.42 1.61
N GLN A 62 2.05 16.42 2.60
CA GLN A 62 2.04 15.45 3.68
C GLN A 62 1.18 16.03 4.82
N ARG A 63 -0.14 15.94 4.61
CA ARG A 63 -1.15 15.96 5.67
C ARG A 63 -1.89 14.66 5.52
N SER A 64 -1.86 13.80 6.54
CA SER A 64 -2.72 12.62 6.54
C SER A 64 -4.15 13.09 6.34
N THR A 65 -4.79 12.63 5.28
CA THR A 65 -6.13 13.12 4.94
C THR A 65 -7.12 12.64 6.00
N LEU A 66 -8.21 13.38 6.23
CA LEU A 66 -9.24 12.93 7.18
C LEU A 66 -9.79 11.54 6.79
N ARG A 67 -9.80 11.26 5.48
CA ARG A 67 -10.05 9.93 4.90
C ARG A 67 -9.05 8.87 5.37
N GLU A 68 -7.75 9.10 5.26
CA GLU A 68 -6.71 8.16 5.74
C GLU A 68 -6.85 7.90 7.24
N GLN A 69 -7.05 8.95 8.05
CA GLN A 69 -7.24 8.83 9.49
C GLN A 69 -8.51 8.01 9.83
N LEU A 70 -9.60 8.20 9.08
CA LEU A 70 -10.81 7.39 9.23
C LEU A 70 -10.59 5.93 8.79
N ALA A 71 -9.90 5.70 7.68
CA ALA A 71 -9.58 4.35 7.20
C ALA A 71 -8.69 3.59 8.20
N ASP A 72 -7.69 4.27 8.77
CA ASP A 72 -6.81 3.71 9.80
C ASP A 72 -7.58 3.41 11.09
N ALA A 73 -8.38 4.36 11.59
CA ALA A 73 -9.19 4.14 12.79
C ALA A 73 -10.20 3.01 12.62
N LEU A 74 -10.90 2.94 11.48
CA LEU A 74 -11.83 1.84 11.17
C LEU A 74 -11.11 0.49 11.01
N ARG A 75 -9.89 0.48 10.45
CA ARG A 75 -9.05 -0.73 10.42
C ARG A 75 -8.67 -1.16 11.83
N GLU A 76 -8.33 -0.23 12.71
CA GLU A 76 -8.08 -0.51 14.13
C GLU A 76 -9.34 -1.03 14.85
N GLU A 77 -10.55 -0.53 14.56
CA GLU A 77 -11.80 -1.09 15.09
C GLU A 77 -12.06 -2.55 14.64
N ILE A 78 -11.76 -2.88 13.38
CA ILE A 78 -11.86 -4.24 12.82
C ILE A 78 -10.82 -5.17 13.46
N LEU A 79 -9.55 -4.73 13.52
CA LEU A 79 -8.44 -5.48 14.12
C LEU A 79 -8.54 -5.57 15.65
N ALA A 80 -9.27 -4.67 16.29
CA ALA A 80 -9.66 -4.79 17.68
C ALA A 80 -10.86 -5.73 17.89
N GLY A 81 -11.50 -6.22 16.82
CA GLY A 81 -12.71 -7.04 16.90
C GLY A 81 -13.95 -6.28 17.42
N ARG A 82 -13.90 -4.95 17.49
CA ARG A 82 -15.03 -4.09 17.89
C ARG A 82 -16.08 -4.00 16.77
N LEU A 83 -15.64 -3.99 15.51
CA LEU A 83 -16.48 -4.23 14.35
C LEU A 83 -16.46 -5.73 13.98
N ALA A 84 -17.54 -6.43 14.28
CA ALA A 84 -17.64 -7.88 14.11
C ALA A 84 -17.75 -8.33 12.63
N PRO A 85 -17.19 -9.48 12.24
CA PRO A 85 -17.34 -10.04 10.90
C PRO A 85 -18.81 -10.21 10.48
N GLY A 86 -19.15 -9.64 9.32
CA GLY A 86 -20.51 -9.59 8.80
C GLY A 86 -21.43 -8.59 9.48
N GLY A 87 -20.92 -7.70 10.34
CA GLY A 87 -21.66 -6.52 10.80
C GLY A 87 -21.85 -5.52 9.66
N GLU A 88 -23.05 -4.96 9.55
CA GLU A 88 -23.45 -3.96 8.56
C GLU A 88 -23.46 -2.56 9.16
N PHE A 89 -23.10 -1.54 8.38
CA PHE A 89 -23.23 -0.13 8.75
C PHE A 89 -23.29 0.79 7.52
N THR A 90 -23.87 1.96 7.71
CA THR A 90 -24.01 3.01 6.70
C THR A 90 -22.92 4.07 6.83
N VAL A 91 -22.69 4.82 5.74
CA VAL A 91 -21.87 6.05 5.74
C VAL A 91 -22.36 7.05 6.79
N ARG A 92 -23.69 7.09 7.06
CA ARG A 92 -24.29 8.03 8.01
C ARG A 92 -23.92 7.69 9.45
N GLU A 93 -24.03 6.42 9.84
CA GLU A 93 -23.72 5.99 11.21
C GLU A 93 -22.25 6.21 11.56
N ILE A 94 -21.33 5.90 10.63
CA ILE A 94 -19.90 6.18 10.82
C ILE A 94 -19.63 7.70 10.84
N ALA A 95 -20.30 8.50 10.00
CA ALA A 95 -20.16 9.95 10.02
C ALA A 95 -20.64 10.57 11.36
N GLU A 96 -21.76 10.08 11.89
CA GLU A 96 -22.31 10.47 13.20
C GLU A 96 -21.38 10.04 14.34
N GLN A 97 -20.85 8.82 14.33
CA GLN A 97 -19.95 8.28 15.35
C GLN A 97 -18.61 9.03 15.41
N TYR A 98 -18.02 9.38 14.27
CA TYR A 98 -16.72 10.07 14.21
C TYR A 98 -16.84 11.61 14.18
N GLY A 99 -18.06 12.17 14.14
CA GLY A 99 -18.28 13.62 14.14
C GLY A 99 -17.82 14.33 12.86
N VAL A 100 -17.89 13.66 11.72
CA VAL A 100 -17.34 14.11 10.42
C VAL A 100 -18.40 14.15 9.32
N SER A 101 -18.09 14.74 8.17
CA SER A 101 -19.00 14.72 7.02
C SER A 101 -18.98 13.39 6.27
N ALA A 102 -20.05 13.09 5.53
CA ALA A 102 -20.24 11.81 4.85
C ALA A 102 -19.23 11.53 3.71
N THR A 103 -18.62 12.55 3.11
CA THR A 103 -17.68 12.40 1.97
C THR A 103 -16.39 11.67 2.35
N PRO A 104 -15.56 12.17 3.31
CA PRO A 104 -14.33 11.48 3.71
C PRO A 104 -14.60 10.08 4.29
N VAL A 105 -15.75 9.88 4.95
CA VAL A 105 -16.20 8.55 5.40
C VAL A 105 -16.45 7.62 4.23
N ARG A 106 -17.22 8.05 3.21
CA ARG A 106 -17.47 7.23 2.02
C ARG A 106 -16.16 6.83 1.33
N GLU A 107 -15.21 7.75 1.20
CA GLU A 107 -13.90 7.47 0.60
C GLU A 107 -13.10 6.45 1.41
N ALA A 108 -13.03 6.61 2.75
CA ALA A 108 -12.36 5.66 3.64
C ALA A 108 -12.98 4.25 3.57
N LEU A 109 -14.30 4.16 3.50
CA LEU A 109 -15.00 2.88 3.37
C LEU A 109 -14.81 2.22 2.00
N VAL A 110 -14.68 3.00 0.93
CA VAL A 110 -14.29 2.49 -0.40
C VAL A 110 -12.85 1.95 -0.37
N ASP A 111 -11.91 2.63 0.30
CA ASP A 111 -10.53 2.16 0.43
C ASP A 111 -10.44 0.84 1.22
N LEU A 112 -11.19 0.71 2.32
CA LEU A 112 -11.24 -0.54 3.10
C LEU A 112 -11.92 -1.68 2.33
N SER A 113 -12.85 -1.36 1.42
CA SER A 113 -13.40 -2.35 0.49
C SER A 113 -12.40 -2.76 -0.59
N ALA A 114 -11.60 -1.82 -1.13
CA ALA A 114 -10.50 -2.12 -2.05
C ALA A 114 -9.35 -2.90 -1.39
N GLN A 115 -9.20 -2.82 -0.06
CA GLN A 115 -8.34 -3.67 0.76
C GLN A 115 -8.95 -5.06 1.04
N GLY A 116 -10.19 -5.31 0.65
CA GLY A 116 -10.88 -6.59 0.84
C GLY A 116 -11.41 -6.83 2.26
N LEU A 117 -11.44 -5.80 3.12
CA LEU A 117 -11.95 -5.87 4.49
C LEU A 117 -13.46 -5.62 4.56
N LEU A 118 -14.00 -4.84 3.62
CA LEU A 118 -15.42 -4.52 3.50
C LEU A 118 -16.01 -5.01 2.19
N GLU A 119 -17.25 -5.46 2.25
CA GLU A 119 -18.12 -5.70 1.09
C GLU A 119 -19.07 -4.50 0.93
N VAL A 120 -19.25 -4.00 -0.30
CA VAL A 120 -20.23 -2.95 -0.59
C VAL A 120 -21.59 -3.58 -0.83
N GLU A 121 -22.60 -3.22 -0.02
CA GLU A 121 -23.97 -3.67 -0.23
C GLU A 121 -24.80 -2.55 -0.86
N GLN A 122 -25.27 -2.78 -2.10
CA GLN A 122 -26.10 -1.82 -2.82
C GLN A 122 -27.32 -1.44 -1.98
N HIS A 123 -27.52 -0.13 -1.80
CA HIS A 123 -28.59 0.48 -1.00
C HIS A 123 -28.57 0.19 0.51
N ARG A 124 -27.65 -0.63 1.04
CA ARG A 124 -27.52 -0.90 2.49
C ARG A 124 -26.27 -0.28 3.12
N GLY A 125 -25.20 -0.07 2.37
CA GLY A 125 -23.97 0.54 2.87
C GLY A 125 -22.78 -0.40 2.71
N PHE A 126 -22.15 -0.75 3.83
CA PHE A 126 -20.97 -1.60 3.88
C PHE A 126 -21.15 -2.70 4.92
N ARG A 127 -20.55 -3.86 4.66
CA ARG A 127 -20.51 -5.00 5.60
C ARG A 127 -19.07 -5.43 5.84
N ILE A 128 -18.69 -5.72 7.08
CA ILE A 128 -17.39 -6.36 7.36
C ILE A 128 -17.35 -7.71 6.66
N ARG A 129 -16.31 -8.01 5.88
CA ARG A 129 -16.21 -9.27 5.16
C ARG A 129 -16.17 -10.46 6.13
N ARG A 130 -16.93 -11.51 5.83
CA ARG A 130 -16.83 -12.80 6.56
C ARG A 130 -15.78 -13.66 5.86
N LEU A 131 -14.55 -13.65 6.38
CA LEU A 131 -13.46 -14.51 5.89
C LEU A 131 -13.63 -15.94 6.43
N THR A 132 -13.38 -16.93 5.58
CA THR A 132 -13.39 -18.35 5.95
C THR A 132 -11.97 -18.86 6.22
N LEU A 133 -11.85 -20.04 6.86
CA LEU A 133 -10.55 -20.71 7.00
C LEU A 133 -9.92 -21.07 5.63
N ALA A 134 -10.74 -21.26 4.59
CA ALA A 134 -10.25 -21.45 3.22
C ALA A 134 -9.65 -20.15 2.66
N ASP A 135 -10.33 -19.00 2.84
CA ASP A 135 -9.76 -17.69 2.48
C ASP A 135 -8.42 -17.45 3.19
N PHE A 136 -8.35 -17.74 4.50
CA PHE A 136 -7.12 -17.60 5.28
C PHE A 136 -5.98 -18.44 4.71
N ARG A 137 -6.25 -19.72 4.36
CA ARG A 137 -5.26 -20.60 3.72
C ARG A 137 -4.75 -20.01 2.39
N HIS A 138 -5.65 -19.55 1.52
CA HIS A 138 -5.25 -18.91 0.25
C HIS A 138 -4.44 -17.62 0.47
N MET A 139 -4.75 -16.82 1.49
CA MET A 139 -3.98 -15.60 1.82
C MET A 139 -2.57 -15.92 2.34
N VAL A 140 -2.39 -16.98 3.13
CA VAL A 140 -1.07 -17.43 3.58
C VAL A 140 -0.28 -18.08 2.44
N GLU A 141 -0.95 -18.80 1.53
CA GLU A 141 -0.34 -19.34 0.31
C GLU A 141 0.16 -18.21 -0.61
N ALA A 142 -0.65 -17.17 -0.85
CA ALA A 142 -0.24 -16.00 -1.63
C ALA A 142 0.95 -15.26 -1.00
N GLN A 143 0.96 -15.07 0.32
CA GLN A 143 2.12 -14.55 1.06
C GLN A 143 3.35 -15.45 0.88
N THR A 144 3.17 -16.77 0.89
CA THR A 144 4.26 -17.74 0.71
C THR A 144 4.92 -17.56 -0.65
N ILE A 145 4.13 -17.62 -1.73
CA ILE A 145 4.62 -17.53 -3.10
C ILE A 145 5.33 -16.20 -3.35
N VAL A 146 4.73 -15.09 -2.92
CA VAL A 146 5.26 -13.74 -3.18
C VAL A 146 6.53 -13.47 -2.36
N SER A 147 6.53 -13.73 -1.04
CA SER A 147 7.73 -13.47 -0.22
C SER A 147 8.88 -14.42 -0.52
N ASP A 148 8.62 -15.69 -0.87
CA ASP A 148 9.69 -16.63 -1.21
C ASP A 148 10.29 -16.32 -2.59
N GLY A 149 9.46 -15.87 -3.55
CA GLY A 149 9.92 -15.34 -4.84
C GLY A 149 10.75 -14.07 -4.69
N LEU A 150 10.35 -13.17 -3.77
CA LEU A 150 11.09 -11.95 -3.42
C LEU A 150 12.47 -12.27 -2.82
N LEU A 151 12.53 -13.18 -1.85
CA LEU A 151 13.81 -13.62 -1.25
C LEU A 151 14.72 -14.31 -2.26
N HIS A 152 14.17 -15.11 -3.17
CA HIS A 152 14.94 -15.74 -4.24
C HIS A 152 15.54 -14.68 -5.19
N ALA A 153 14.71 -13.75 -5.68
CA ALA A 153 15.12 -12.70 -6.62
C ALA A 153 16.10 -11.67 -6.03
N HIS A 154 16.04 -11.41 -4.71
CA HIS A 154 16.85 -10.40 -4.02
C HIS A 154 17.93 -10.98 -3.10
N SER A 155 18.23 -12.27 -3.24
CA SER A 155 19.19 -13.03 -2.42
C SER A 155 20.58 -12.40 -2.28
N GLU A 156 21.05 -11.60 -3.24
CA GLU A 156 22.37 -10.96 -3.18
C GLU A 156 22.37 -9.44 -2.93
N LEU A 157 21.22 -8.77 -3.04
CA LEU A 157 21.15 -7.33 -3.34
C LEU A 157 20.66 -6.45 -2.20
N ALA A 158 19.56 -6.81 -1.52
CA ALA A 158 18.79 -5.82 -0.76
C ALA A 158 19.26 -5.58 0.68
N LEU A 159 19.89 -6.58 1.31
CA LEU A 159 20.31 -6.52 2.73
C LEU A 159 21.68 -5.88 2.94
N ARG A 160 22.44 -5.59 1.88
CA ARG A 160 23.82 -5.08 1.95
C ARG A 160 23.92 -3.55 2.01
N GLU A 161 22.92 -2.85 1.49
CA GLU A 161 22.84 -1.38 1.52
C GLU A 161 21.85 -0.87 2.58
N ALA A 162 21.23 -1.78 3.34
CA ALA A 162 20.29 -1.44 4.40
C ALA A 162 21.01 -0.69 5.54
N VAL A 163 20.65 0.58 5.68
CA VAL A 163 21.16 1.54 6.67
C VAL A 163 21.03 0.98 8.11
N PRO A 164 22.04 1.08 9.00
CA PRO A 164 22.00 0.52 10.36
C PRO A 164 20.79 0.96 11.20
N GLU A 165 20.29 2.17 10.96
CA GLU A 165 19.10 2.75 11.57
C GLU A 165 17.81 1.99 11.18
N ALA A 166 17.73 1.43 9.96
CA ALA A 166 16.59 0.62 9.52
C ALA A 166 16.53 -0.71 10.30
N PHE A 167 17.66 -1.42 10.43
CA PHE A 167 17.76 -2.61 11.28
C PHE A 167 17.46 -2.29 12.75
N THR A 168 17.91 -1.15 13.26
CA THR A 168 17.59 -0.69 14.62
C THR A 168 16.07 -0.54 14.83
N SER A 169 15.34 0.03 13.86
CA SER A 169 13.88 0.12 13.93
C SER A 169 13.21 -1.26 13.88
N ILE A 170 13.63 -2.11 12.94
CA ILE A 170 13.09 -3.47 12.76
C ILE A 170 13.28 -4.31 14.03
N ARG A 171 14.49 -4.35 14.60
CA ARG A 171 14.78 -5.09 15.84
C ARG A 171 13.98 -4.57 17.03
N ARG A 172 13.78 -3.24 17.14
CA ARG A 172 12.92 -2.66 18.18
C ARG A 172 11.46 -3.11 18.06
N ARG A 173 10.92 -3.18 16.84
CA ARG A 173 9.55 -3.68 16.60
C ARG A 173 9.42 -5.17 16.84
N ALA A 174 10.41 -5.95 16.39
CA ALA A 174 10.51 -7.37 16.65
C ALA A 174 10.56 -7.69 18.15
N ALA A 175 11.32 -6.93 18.94
CA ALA A 175 11.35 -7.06 20.40
C ALA A 175 9.95 -6.82 21.02
N ALA A 176 9.27 -5.75 20.62
CA ALA A 176 7.94 -5.41 21.11
C ALA A 176 6.88 -6.45 20.71
N ALA A 177 6.89 -6.92 19.46
CA ALA A 177 6.01 -7.98 18.98
C ALA A 177 6.23 -9.30 19.74
N ARG A 178 7.49 -9.72 19.90
CA ARG A 178 7.86 -10.91 20.69
C ARG A 178 7.41 -10.80 22.15
N GLN A 179 7.62 -9.65 22.79
CA GLN A 179 7.18 -9.44 24.18
C GLN A 179 5.66 -9.56 24.30
N ALA A 180 4.90 -8.93 23.40
CA ALA A 180 3.44 -9.02 23.37
C ALA A 180 2.94 -10.44 23.08
N ALA A 181 3.56 -11.17 22.15
CA ALA A 181 3.23 -12.57 21.86
C ALA A 181 3.46 -13.51 23.07
N VAL A 182 4.57 -13.30 23.80
CA VAL A 182 4.87 -14.07 25.03
C VAL A 182 3.88 -13.73 26.15
N ALA A 183 3.53 -12.45 26.34
CA ALA A 183 2.57 -12.01 27.34
C ALA A 183 1.10 -12.41 27.01
N GLY A 184 0.78 -12.59 25.72
CA GLY A 184 -0.60 -12.77 25.25
C GLY A 184 -1.33 -11.45 24.93
N ASP A 185 -0.62 -10.32 24.89
CA ASP A 185 -1.17 -8.98 24.66
C ASP A 185 -1.55 -8.76 23.19
N LEU A 186 -2.70 -9.31 22.78
CA LEU A 186 -3.14 -9.36 21.39
C LEU A 186 -3.14 -7.99 20.67
N ASP A 187 -3.69 -6.95 21.31
CA ASP A 187 -3.75 -5.60 20.75
C ASP A 187 -2.36 -4.99 20.50
N ILE A 188 -1.43 -5.23 21.41
CA ILE A 188 -0.03 -4.79 21.28
C ILE A 188 0.67 -5.60 20.19
N LEU A 189 0.44 -6.93 20.15
CA LEU A 189 1.02 -7.81 19.14
C LEU A 189 0.62 -7.37 17.73
N ILE A 190 -0.67 -7.22 17.43
CA ILE A 190 -1.14 -6.85 16.07
C ILE A 190 -0.48 -5.56 15.61
N ALA A 191 -0.45 -4.54 16.49
CA ALA A 191 0.13 -3.24 16.18
C ALA A 191 1.64 -3.29 15.90
N TYR A 192 2.41 -4.15 16.61
CA TYR A 192 3.85 -4.28 16.37
C TYR A 192 4.21 -5.30 15.29
N ASP A 193 3.42 -6.35 15.10
CA ASP A 193 3.56 -7.36 14.05
C ASP A 193 3.40 -6.73 12.66
N LEU A 194 2.28 -6.04 12.40
CA LEU A 194 2.06 -5.34 11.12
C LEU A 194 3.18 -4.32 10.82
N ARG A 195 3.58 -3.53 11.82
CA ARG A 195 4.66 -2.55 11.67
C ARG A 195 6.05 -3.19 11.47
N PHE A 196 6.30 -4.36 12.06
CA PHE A 196 7.52 -5.14 11.84
C PHE A 196 7.55 -5.67 10.40
N TRP A 197 6.47 -6.32 9.95
CA TRP A 197 6.40 -6.89 8.60
C TRP A 197 6.53 -5.84 7.51
N ARG A 198 5.86 -4.69 7.66
CA ARG A 198 5.97 -3.59 6.70
C ARG A 198 7.40 -3.05 6.56
N GLU A 199 8.17 -2.98 7.66
CA GLU A 199 9.58 -2.54 7.60
C GLU A 199 10.51 -3.65 7.09
N PHE A 200 10.25 -4.91 7.44
CA PHE A 200 10.95 -6.07 6.87
C PHE A 200 10.74 -6.19 5.36
N GLU A 201 9.52 -6.03 4.87
CA GLU A 201 9.18 -6.12 3.45
C GLU A 201 9.68 -4.92 2.65
N ALA A 202 9.78 -3.74 3.28
CA ALA A 202 10.41 -2.56 2.68
C ALA A 202 11.90 -2.75 2.39
N LEU A 203 12.61 -3.64 3.12
CA LEU A 203 14.03 -3.94 2.85
C LEU A 203 14.27 -4.42 1.41
N PHE A 204 13.31 -5.12 0.80
CA PHE A 204 13.45 -5.67 -0.55
C PHE A 204 13.23 -4.64 -1.67
N GLY A 205 12.91 -3.39 -1.35
CA GLY A 205 12.85 -2.29 -2.33
C GLY A 205 11.71 -2.39 -3.36
N ASN A 206 10.65 -3.16 -3.09
CA ASN A 206 9.51 -3.32 -4.00
C ASN A 206 8.19 -2.91 -3.32
N PRO A 207 7.83 -1.60 -3.33
CA PRO A 207 6.66 -1.10 -2.61
C PRO A 207 5.31 -1.74 -3.03
N PRO A 208 5.02 -1.96 -4.33
CA PRO A 208 3.77 -2.63 -4.74
C PRO A 208 3.62 -4.05 -4.18
N ILE A 209 4.73 -4.78 -3.96
CA ILE A 209 4.72 -6.08 -3.29
C ILE A 209 4.49 -5.91 -1.78
N GLY A 210 5.14 -4.94 -1.13
CA GLY A 210 4.90 -4.62 0.27
C GLY A 210 3.43 -4.26 0.55
N ASP A 211 2.84 -3.38 -0.27
CA ASP A 211 1.43 -2.99 -0.17
C ASP A 211 0.46 -4.16 -0.41
N PHE A 212 0.87 -5.17 -1.18
CA PHE A 212 0.09 -6.41 -1.37
C PHE A 212 0.20 -7.33 -0.14
N LEU A 213 1.40 -7.54 0.38
CA LEU A 213 1.65 -8.39 1.55
C LEU A 213 1.02 -7.81 2.83
N ASP A 214 1.14 -6.49 3.06
CA ASP A 214 0.50 -5.78 4.19
C ASP A 214 -1.03 -6.00 4.19
N ARG A 215 -1.69 -5.82 3.04
CA ARG A 215 -3.14 -6.09 2.89
C ARG A 215 -3.50 -7.54 3.23
N LEU A 216 -2.72 -8.52 2.76
CA LEU A 216 -2.95 -9.92 3.11
C LEU A 216 -2.76 -10.20 4.60
N ARG A 217 -1.77 -9.57 5.26
CA ARG A 217 -1.54 -9.69 6.71
C ARG A 217 -2.65 -9.08 7.54
N VAL A 218 -3.13 -7.88 7.17
CA VAL A 218 -4.28 -7.23 7.80
C VAL A 218 -5.52 -8.10 7.66
N ALA A 219 -5.78 -8.68 6.48
CA ALA A 219 -6.90 -9.59 6.28
C ALA A 219 -6.75 -10.92 7.06
N CYS A 220 -5.53 -11.45 7.19
CA CYS A 220 -5.25 -12.59 8.06
C CYS A 220 -5.59 -12.31 9.52
N TRP A 221 -5.18 -11.15 10.06
CA TRP A 221 -5.54 -10.74 11.43
C TRP A 221 -7.04 -10.49 11.58
N ALA A 222 -7.70 -9.87 10.60
CA ALA A 222 -9.15 -9.68 10.60
C ALA A 222 -9.93 -11.02 10.64
N PHE A 223 -9.36 -12.10 10.09
CA PHE A 223 -9.88 -13.46 10.25
C PHE A 223 -9.63 -14.03 11.65
N THR A 224 -8.40 -14.01 12.18
CA THR A 224 -8.08 -14.72 13.44
C THR A 224 -8.52 -13.99 14.72
N VAL A 225 -8.51 -12.65 14.76
CA VAL A 225 -8.83 -11.88 15.99
C VAL A 225 -10.17 -12.26 16.65
N PRO A 226 -11.29 -12.38 15.90
CA PRO A 226 -12.58 -12.73 16.48
C PRO A 226 -12.62 -14.07 17.21
N TYR A 227 -11.72 -15.00 16.86
CA TYR A 227 -11.56 -16.28 17.55
C TYR A 227 -10.57 -16.17 18.70
N LEU A 228 -9.41 -15.55 18.48
CA LEU A 228 -8.38 -15.36 19.52
C LEU A 228 -8.89 -14.58 20.74
N ARG A 229 -9.86 -13.67 20.60
CA ARG A 229 -10.48 -12.96 21.74
C ARG A 229 -11.44 -13.81 22.58
N ARG A 230 -11.84 -15.00 22.11
CA ARG A 230 -12.65 -15.96 22.89
C ARG A 230 -11.79 -16.90 23.74
N GLU A 231 -10.49 -16.95 23.45
CA GLU A 231 -9.55 -17.82 24.15
C GLU A 231 -9.25 -17.28 25.55
N PRO A 232 -9.28 -18.13 26.61
CA PRO A 232 -9.08 -17.67 27.98
C PRO A 232 -7.64 -17.24 28.27
N ALA A 233 -6.67 -17.70 27.47
CA ALA A 233 -5.27 -17.31 27.54
C ALA A 233 -4.58 -17.48 26.18
N LEU A 234 -3.78 -16.47 25.80
CA LEU A 234 -3.00 -16.44 24.57
C LEU A 234 -1.48 -16.53 24.79
N ALA A 235 -1.00 -16.35 26.03
CA ALA A 235 0.41 -16.43 26.38
C ALA A 235 1.02 -17.78 25.94
N GLY A 236 2.12 -17.72 25.18
CA GLY A 236 2.79 -18.91 24.63
C GLY A 236 2.08 -19.60 23.46
N ARG A 237 0.89 -19.16 23.05
CA ARG A 237 0.17 -19.68 21.85
C ARG A 237 0.41 -18.85 20.59
N LEU A 238 0.86 -17.61 20.74
CA LEU A 238 1.11 -16.68 19.64
C LEU A 238 2.55 -16.82 19.13
N TRP A 239 2.79 -16.59 17.84
CA TRP A 239 4.14 -16.66 17.26
C TRP A 239 5.03 -15.54 17.83
N SER A 240 6.19 -15.92 18.37
CA SER A 240 7.11 -15.00 19.06
C SER A 240 8.51 -14.93 18.42
N GLY A 241 8.65 -15.40 17.17
CA GLY A 241 9.95 -15.54 16.50
C GLY A 241 10.47 -14.30 15.78
N HIS A 242 9.92 -13.12 16.06
CA HIS A 242 10.22 -11.88 15.33
C HIS A 242 11.69 -11.45 15.48
N LEU A 243 12.30 -11.63 16.66
CA LEU A 243 13.70 -11.26 16.90
C LEU A 243 14.64 -12.20 16.17
N GLU A 244 14.37 -13.50 16.26
CA GLU A 244 15.13 -14.54 15.60
C GLU A 244 15.15 -14.30 14.07
N LEU A 245 14.02 -13.86 13.50
CA LEU A 245 13.92 -13.48 12.09
C LEU A 245 14.69 -12.18 11.78
N ALA A 246 14.54 -11.13 12.61
CA ALA A 246 15.28 -9.89 12.43
C ALA A 246 16.81 -10.11 12.47
N ASP A 247 17.28 -10.91 13.44
CA ASP A 247 18.68 -11.23 13.64
C ASP A 247 19.22 -12.15 12.52
N ALA A 248 18.41 -13.05 11.95
CA ALA A 248 18.80 -13.86 10.79
C ALA A 248 18.99 -12.99 9.53
N VAL A 249 18.11 -12.02 9.33
CA VAL A 249 18.14 -11.09 8.20
C VAL A 249 19.30 -10.09 8.33
N GLU A 250 19.59 -9.59 9.54
CA GLU A 250 20.76 -8.76 9.86
C GLU A 250 22.08 -9.50 9.56
N ARG A 251 22.14 -10.81 9.87
CA ARG A 251 23.29 -11.68 9.50
C ARG A 251 23.33 -12.12 8.04
N GLN A 252 22.33 -11.75 7.23
CA GLN A 252 22.16 -12.21 5.84
C GLN A 252 22.06 -13.74 5.71
N ASP A 253 21.57 -14.42 6.75
CA ASP A 253 21.35 -15.87 6.76
C ASP A 253 20.01 -16.19 6.08
N LEU A 254 20.06 -16.34 4.75
CA LEU A 254 18.89 -16.69 3.94
C LEU A 254 18.33 -18.06 4.31
N GLY A 255 19.18 -19.03 4.69
CA GLY A 255 18.74 -20.37 5.08
C GLY A 255 17.84 -20.32 6.31
N GLU A 256 18.30 -19.63 7.35
CA GLU A 256 17.55 -19.42 8.59
C GLU A 256 16.34 -18.52 8.38
N THR A 257 16.45 -17.46 7.55
CA THR A 257 15.33 -16.58 7.17
C THR A 257 14.19 -17.39 6.53
N HIS A 258 14.48 -18.23 5.54
CA HIS A 258 13.49 -19.12 4.90
C HIS A 258 12.89 -20.12 5.90
N ARG A 259 13.71 -20.68 6.81
CA ARG A 259 13.24 -21.62 7.84
C ARG A 259 12.26 -20.95 8.80
N LEU A 260 12.57 -19.74 9.27
CA LEU A 260 11.75 -18.97 10.21
C LEU A 260 10.45 -18.49 9.58
N LEU A 261 10.46 -18.02 8.32
CA LEU A 261 9.24 -17.65 7.59
C LEU A 261 8.32 -18.86 7.37
N ARG A 262 8.88 -20.02 6.99
CA ARG A 262 8.10 -21.27 6.89
C ARG A 262 7.50 -21.67 8.24
N ALA A 263 8.27 -21.57 9.33
CA ALA A 263 7.78 -21.88 10.67
C ALA A 263 6.67 -20.91 11.13
N GLN A 264 6.79 -19.62 10.83
CA GLN A 264 5.77 -18.60 11.11
C GLN A 264 4.45 -18.90 10.38
N ARG A 265 4.50 -19.20 9.08
CA ARG A 265 3.32 -19.54 8.28
C ARG A 265 2.67 -20.85 8.73
N ALA A 266 3.47 -21.88 9.01
CA ALA A 266 2.97 -23.14 9.54
C ALA A 266 2.29 -22.97 10.90
N HIS A 267 2.87 -22.15 11.79
CA HIS A 267 2.25 -21.78 13.06
C HIS A 267 0.93 -21.01 12.83
N ALA A 268 0.90 -20.01 11.95
CA ALA A 268 -0.29 -19.23 11.66
C ALA A 268 -1.44 -20.11 11.12
N LEU A 269 -1.14 -21.05 10.22
CA LEU A 269 -2.10 -22.03 9.69
C LEU A 269 -2.61 -22.99 10.77
N ALA A 270 -1.72 -23.50 11.63
CA ALA A 270 -2.10 -24.40 12.71
C ALA A 270 -2.98 -23.71 13.76
N LEU A 271 -2.60 -22.49 14.18
CA LEU A 271 -3.37 -21.68 15.11
C LEU A 271 -4.74 -21.32 14.50
N ALA A 272 -4.78 -20.87 13.24
CA ALA A 272 -6.03 -20.53 12.54
C ALA A 272 -7.00 -21.71 12.43
N ALA A 273 -6.51 -22.93 12.20
CA ALA A 273 -7.34 -24.13 12.20
C ALA A 273 -7.87 -24.42 13.63
N GLN A 274 -6.98 -24.46 14.63
CA GLN A 274 -7.35 -24.75 16.02
C GLN A 274 -8.43 -23.80 16.56
N VAL A 275 -8.35 -22.50 16.27
CA VAL A 275 -9.29 -21.51 16.80
C VAL A 275 -10.57 -21.37 15.97
N ALA A 276 -10.59 -21.87 14.73
CA ALA A 276 -11.78 -21.87 13.88
C ALA A 276 -12.63 -23.14 14.04
N ASP A 277 -12.02 -24.24 14.49
CA ASP A 277 -12.67 -25.53 14.78
C ASP A 277 -13.17 -25.63 16.24
N ALA A 278 -12.98 -24.59 17.06
CA ALA A 278 -13.32 -24.50 18.50
C ALA A 278 -14.57 -23.64 18.79
#